data_AF-A0A9P4M8U2-F1
#
_entry.id   AF-A0A9P4M8U2-F1
#
_cell.length_a   1.000
_cell.length_b   1.000
_cell.length_c   1.000
_cell.angle_alpha   90.00
_cell.angle_beta   90.00
_cell.angle_gamma   90.00
#
_symmetry.space_group_name_H-M   'P 1'
#
loop_
_entity.id
_entity.type
_entity.pdbx_description
1 polymer ?
#
loop_
_entity_poly.entity_id
_entity_poly.type
_entity_poly.pdbx_seq_one_letter_code
_entity_poly.pdbx_strand_id
1 'polypeptide(L)'
;MFSEVWANALSKLAETTWDDLYLQAVVPPTIYWLYSSLFYVIDKYNLLPQYQIFLPNARPNAVSGSEVIWNVLEQQFCQLAASLLTAPFEKPNQPSYPQFYLTLKSWAENEAMSSSSPLVIALPWIVALAWHGARILGAMLVMDFWYFWAHYSAHANHWIYKRLHAHHHQLYRPKAYGASFNTLAETFIFETVGAILGSRVVGLTPKETLFFFTFSTLKGCDDHSGYDIPWNPISAWGRIAGVDIVHHNVHHQAWGMKYNYALFFNFWETILGCGYVGPRKLRLEDEKRMAKHMPKRMAEEMVVYLPSEGGKPPAWGPPTATTNFCEEDYHVTSYAAEFINTISNVGYVYFGLCGLFCNWRRRPFLDFNLQYLALVGVGIGSAMFHMTLKRSLQSADQLSMFFGAAIVLHRVVAFENERMKWPLGLFLIVGLSLIFYVQYALSQPVIHWTTFALMLFVIWRRVSRLIKTTVKSASEKNLLAKLGNLGFVSFVSGYGFWLVDVYCCSHLRAMRHTIGVPLEFVLEFHGWWHVLTGIGVYLYMVLVEYLHLASSSDKESLQITWSSILQTPVVTISQGGDSQK
;
A
#
# COMPACT_ATOMS: atom_id res chain seq x y z
N MET A 1 -31.65 -29.97 -11.00
CA MET A 1 -30.38 -29.25 -11.28
C MET A 1 -30.30 -27.86 -10.63
N PHE A 2 -31.09 -26.84 -11.01
CA PHE A 2 -31.04 -25.52 -10.31
C PHE A 2 -31.57 -25.61 -8.86
N SER A 3 -32.64 -26.37 -8.61
CA SER A 3 -33.21 -26.55 -7.26
C SER A 3 -32.33 -27.37 -6.32
N GLU A 4 -31.60 -28.37 -6.83
CA GLU A 4 -30.70 -29.21 -6.03
C GLU A 4 -29.42 -28.49 -5.62
N VAL A 5 -28.92 -27.56 -6.45
CA VAL A 5 -27.76 -26.73 -6.08
C VAL A 5 -28.13 -25.77 -4.95
N TRP A 6 -29.31 -25.16 -5.00
CA TRP A 6 -29.80 -24.31 -3.91
C TRP A 6 -30.18 -25.09 -2.66
N ALA A 7 -30.78 -26.28 -2.80
CA ALA A 7 -31.10 -27.15 -1.68
C ALA A 7 -29.83 -27.68 -0.97
N ASN A 8 -28.78 -28.03 -1.73
CA ASN A 8 -27.47 -28.40 -1.17
C ASN A 8 -26.71 -27.21 -0.57
N ALA A 9 -26.86 -26.01 -1.12
CA ALA A 9 -26.29 -24.80 -0.52
C ALA A 9 -26.98 -24.46 0.80
N LEU A 10 -28.31 -24.58 0.85
CA LEU A 10 -29.12 -24.34 2.05
C LEU A 10 -28.93 -25.42 3.12
N SER A 11 -28.78 -26.70 2.73
CA SER A 11 -28.47 -27.76 3.70
C SER A 11 -27.06 -27.61 4.28
N LYS A 12 -26.07 -27.22 3.45
CA LYS A 12 -24.72 -26.88 3.94
C LYS A 12 -24.70 -25.67 4.86
N LEU A 13 -25.55 -24.66 4.60
CA LEU A 13 -25.77 -23.50 5.48
C LEU A 13 -26.43 -23.88 6.81
N ALA A 14 -27.29 -24.90 6.82
CA ALA A 14 -27.95 -25.40 8.03
C ALA A 14 -27.05 -26.35 8.85
N GLU A 15 -26.12 -27.04 8.20
CA GLU A 15 -25.11 -27.91 8.83
C GLU A 15 -23.82 -27.17 9.23
N THR A 16 -23.71 -25.87 8.94
CA THR A 16 -22.53 -25.08 9.30
C THR A 16 -22.52 -24.89 10.82
N THR A 17 -21.66 -25.63 11.53
CA THR A 17 -21.15 -25.14 12.80
C THR A 17 -20.61 -23.75 12.55
N TRP A 18 -21.02 -22.73 13.32
CA TRP A 18 -20.58 -21.33 13.16
C TRP A 18 -19.06 -21.23 13.29
N ASP A 19 -18.35 -21.52 12.20
CA ASP A 19 -16.91 -21.46 12.12
C ASP A 19 -16.52 -19.98 12.19
N ASP A 20 -15.36 -19.67 12.78
CA ASP A 20 -14.91 -18.29 13.02
C ASP A 20 -14.91 -17.43 11.74
N LEU A 21 -14.91 -18.07 10.56
CA LEU A 21 -14.99 -17.46 9.25
C LEU A 21 -16.38 -16.91 8.88
N TYR A 22 -17.45 -17.60 9.25
CA TYR A 22 -18.82 -17.10 9.05
C TYR A 22 -19.16 -15.99 10.05
N LEU A 23 -18.62 -16.08 11.27
CA LEU A 23 -18.76 -15.03 12.28
C LEU A 23 -18.12 -13.70 11.81
N GLN A 24 -17.01 -13.74 11.07
CA GLN A 24 -16.41 -12.53 10.48
C GLN A 24 -17.34 -11.79 9.52
N ALA A 25 -18.25 -12.49 8.85
CA ALA A 25 -19.18 -11.87 7.91
C ALA A 25 -20.42 -11.25 8.60
N VAL A 26 -20.79 -11.76 9.78
CA VAL A 26 -22.06 -11.41 10.45
C VAL A 26 -21.85 -10.49 11.66
N VAL A 27 -20.80 -10.73 12.45
CA VAL A 27 -20.58 -10.01 13.71
C VAL A 27 -20.30 -8.52 13.49
N PRO A 28 -19.39 -8.09 12.58
CA PRO A 28 -19.14 -6.66 12.40
C PRO A 28 -20.39 -5.88 11.97
N PRO A 29 -21.18 -6.31 10.97
CA PRO A 29 -22.46 -5.63 10.65
C PRO A 29 -23.46 -5.64 11.80
N THR A 30 -23.54 -6.72 12.58
CA THR A 30 -24.43 -6.79 13.75
C THR A 30 -24.01 -5.77 14.80
N ILE A 31 -22.72 -5.70 15.11
CA ILE A 31 -22.17 -4.75 16.08
C ILE A 31 -22.32 -3.31 15.57
N TYR A 32 -22.14 -3.06 14.26
CA TYR A 32 -22.41 -1.76 13.63
C TYR A 32 -23.81 -1.26 13.99
N TRP A 33 -24.84 -2.07 13.75
CA TRP A 33 -26.22 -1.66 13.99
C TRP A 33 -26.56 -1.54 15.47
N LEU A 34 -26.05 -2.43 16.33
CA LEU A 34 -26.25 -2.33 17.77
C LEU A 34 -25.63 -1.04 18.34
N TYR A 35 -24.38 -0.77 17.98
CA TYR A 35 -23.63 0.37 18.51
C TYR A 35 -24.12 1.71 17.94
N SER A 36 -24.43 1.76 16.64
CA SER A 36 -25.02 2.95 16.03
C SER A 36 -26.44 3.24 16.54
N SER A 37 -27.24 2.20 16.79
CA SER A 37 -28.58 2.35 17.38
C SER A 37 -28.51 2.89 18.81
N LEU A 38 -27.51 2.49 19.59
CA LEU A 38 -27.27 3.06 20.92
C LEU A 38 -27.06 4.58 20.83
N PHE A 39 -26.20 5.05 19.94
CA PHE A 39 -26.00 6.48 19.72
C PHE A 39 -27.22 7.20 19.14
N TYR A 40 -27.99 6.53 18.29
CA TYR A 40 -29.27 7.07 17.81
C TYR A 40 -30.26 7.29 18.97
N VAL A 41 -30.35 6.34 19.91
CA VAL A 41 -31.20 6.48 21.11
C VAL A 41 -30.69 7.62 22.00
N ILE A 42 -29.37 7.70 22.24
CA ILE A 42 -28.76 8.79 23.00
C ILE A 42 -29.12 10.15 22.40
N ASP A 43 -29.04 10.28 21.08
CA ASP A 43 -29.32 11.51 20.35
C ASP A 43 -30.81 11.86 20.32
N LYS A 44 -31.68 10.88 20.03
CA LYS A 44 -33.14 11.06 19.93
C LYS A 44 -33.76 11.52 21.24
N TYR A 45 -33.30 10.98 22.36
CA TYR A 45 -33.79 11.32 23.69
C TYR A 45 -32.92 12.34 24.44
N ASN A 46 -31.87 12.86 23.78
CA ASN A 46 -30.93 13.82 24.34
C ASN A 46 -30.41 13.39 25.74
N LEU A 47 -29.96 12.13 25.85
CA LEU A 47 -29.60 11.53 27.14
C LEU A 47 -28.25 12.04 27.69
N LEU A 48 -27.36 12.50 26.80
CA LEU A 48 -25.99 12.89 27.14
C LEU A 48 -25.58 14.24 26.48
N PRO A 49 -26.35 15.32 26.68
CA PRO A 49 -26.11 16.61 26.02
C PRO A 49 -24.73 17.20 26.34
N GLN A 50 -24.17 16.91 27.51
CA GLN A 50 -22.86 17.40 27.95
C GLN A 50 -21.69 16.86 27.12
N TYR A 51 -21.88 15.74 26.41
CA TYR A 51 -20.84 15.10 25.59
C TYR A 51 -21.01 15.38 24.09
N GLN A 52 -22.04 16.14 23.70
CA GLN A 52 -22.28 16.45 22.30
C GLN A 52 -21.22 17.44 21.76
N ILE A 53 -20.60 17.10 20.63
CA ILE A 53 -19.56 17.95 20.01
C ILE A 53 -20.15 19.05 19.10
N PHE A 54 -21.37 18.82 18.61
CA PHE A 54 -22.11 19.74 17.75
C PHE A 54 -22.99 20.67 18.57
N LEU A 55 -22.91 21.97 18.30
CA LEU A 55 -23.83 22.94 18.87
C LEU A 55 -25.19 22.94 18.14
N PRO A 56 -26.28 23.43 18.78
CA PRO A 56 -27.63 23.44 18.19
C PRO A 56 -27.74 24.15 16.84
N ASN A 57 -26.85 25.11 16.57
CA ASN A 57 -26.83 25.87 15.33
C ASN A 57 -26.00 25.21 14.22
N ALA A 58 -25.36 24.06 14.41
CA ALA A 58 -24.52 23.43 13.39
C ALA A 58 -25.27 23.08 12.08
N ARG A 59 -24.56 23.15 10.95
CA ARG A 59 -25.09 22.91 9.60
C ARG A 59 -25.76 21.53 9.48
N PRO A 60 -26.95 21.41 8.88
CA PRO A 60 -27.60 20.11 8.69
C PRO A 60 -26.92 19.28 7.59
N ASN A 61 -27.14 17.96 7.61
CA ASN A 61 -26.72 17.05 6.54
C ASN A 61 -27.46 17.37 5.24
N ALA A 62 -26.80 17.15 4.10
CA ALA A 62 -27.42 17.33 2.79
C ALA A 62 -28.37 16.18 2.41
N VAL A 63 -28.24 15.04 3.09
CA VAL A 63 -29.01 13.81 2.84
C VAL A 63 -29.90 13.43 4.01
N SER A 64 -30.98 12.72 3.72
CA SER A 64 -31.92 12.22 4.72
C SER A 64 -31.36 11.00 5.47
N GLY A 65 -31.76 10.79 6.72
CA GLY A 65 -31.33 9.61 7.49
C GLY A 65 -31.76 8.28 6.85
N SER A 66 -32.90 8.24 6.17
CA SER A 66 -33.35 7.04 5.44
C SER A 66 -32.45 6.71 4.25
N GLU A 67 -32.00 7.71 3.51
CA GLU A 67 -31.08 7.52 2.38
C GLU A 67 -29.73 6.98 2.86
N VAL A 68 -29.25 7.49 4.00
CA VAL A 68 -28.03 7.00 4.65
C VAL A 68 -28.18 5.52 5.05
N ILE A 69 -29.27 5.16 5.71
CA ILE A 69 -29.52 3.79 6.14
C ILE A 69 -29.57 2.83 4.95
N TRP A 70 -30.29 3.19 3.87
CA TRP A 70 -30.39 2.34 2.69
C TRP A 70 -29.03 2.13 2.00
N ASN A 71 -28.24 3.19 1.88
CA ASN A 71 -26.89 3.09 1.32
C ASN A 71 -25.99 2.16 2.15
N VAL A 72 -26.03 2.27 3.48
CA VAL A 72 -25.24 1.39 4.37
C VAL A 72 -25.72 -0.06 4.28
N LEU A 73 -27.03 -0.30 4.23
CA LEU A 73 -27.59 -1.65 4.05
C LEU A 73 -27.18 -2.28 2.72
N GLU A 74 -27.18 -1.51 1.63
CA GLU A 74 -26.72 -1.96 0.31
C GLU A 74 -25.25 -2.39 0.36
N GLN A 75 -24.39 -1.58 0.96
CA GLN A 75 -22.97 -1.89 1.11
C GLN A 75 -22.74 -3.15 1.95
N GLN A 76 -23.38 -3.24 3.12
CA GLN A 76 -23.22 -4.40 4.00
C GLN A 76 -23.76 -5.67 3.37
N PHE A 77 -24.84 -5.58 2.58
CA PHE A 77 -25.33 -6.71 1.79
C PHE A 77 -24.28 -7.19 0.78
N CYS A 78 -23.65 -6.27 0.04
CA CYS A 78 -22.58 -6.61 -0.89
C CYS A 78 -21.35 -7.22 -0.18
N GLN A 79 -20.93 -6.67 0.97
CA GLN A 79 -19.82 -7.19 1.78
C GLN A 79 -20.12 -8.58 2.34
N LEU A 80 -21.34 -8.79 2.85
CA LEU A 80 -21.81 -10.10 3.34
C LEU A 80 -21.82 -11.12 2.21
N ALA A 81 -22.39 -10.77 1.05
CA ALA A 81 -22.41 -11.64 -0.12
C ALA A 81 -20.99 -12.01 -0.57
N ALA A 82 -20.07 -11.05 -0.65
CA ALA A 82 -18.68 -11.30 -1.01
C ALA A 82 -17.97 -12.21 0.02
N SER A 83 -18.21 -12.00 1.31
CA SER A 83 -17.64 -12.81 2.39
C SER A 83 -18.15 -14.25 2.35
N LEU A 84 -19.46 -14.45 2.16
CA LEU A 84 -20.06 -15.78 2.07
C LEU A 84 -19.60 -16.53 0.81
N LEU A 85 -19.41 -15.83 -0.31
CA LEU A 85 -18.91 -16.42 -1.56
C LEU A 85 -17.43 -16.83 -1.47
N THR A 86 -16.63 -16.09 -0.69
CA THR A 86 -15.18 -16.34 -0.58
C THR A 86 -14.81 -17.29 0.55
N ALA A 87 -15.61 -17.34 1.62
CA ALA A 87 -15.37 -18.17 2.80
C ALA A 87 -15.01 -19.64 2.50
N PRO A 88 -15.72 -20.37 1.60
CA PRO A 88 -15.38 -21.76 1.30
C PRO A 88 -13.98 -21.97 0.68
N PHE A 89 -13.37 -20.91 0.15
CA PHE A 89 -12.06 -20.94 -0.51
C PHE A 89 -10.92 -20.46 0.39
N GLU A 90 -11.23 -19.93 1.58
CA GLU A 90 -10.21 -19.46 2.50
C GLU A 90 -9.59 -20.62 3.28
N LYS A 91 -8.25 -20.57 3.42
CA LYS A 91 -7.52 -21.45 4.33
C LYS A 91 -7.20 -20.66 5.59
N PRO A 92 -7.78 -21.00 6.75
CA PRO A 92 -7.49 -20.33 8.01
C PRO A 92 -6.00 -20.35 8.34
N ASN A 93 -5.45 -19.19 8.71
CA ASN A 93 -4.12 -19.16 9.31
C ASN A 93 -4.18 -19.82 10.68
N GLN A 94 -3.21 -20.68 10.97
CA GLN A 94 -3.02 -21.26 12.29
C GLN A 94 -2.32 -20.25 13.21
N PRO A 95 -2.57 -20.28 14.54
CA PRO A 95 -1.83 -19.47 15.47
C PRO A 95 -0.32 -19.75 15.35
N SER A 96 0.45 -18.74 14.96
CA SER A 96 1.91 -18.81 14.98
C SER A 96 2.42 -18.03 16.17
N TYR A 97 3.14 -18.71 17.05
CA TYR A 97 3.83 -18.08 18.18
C TYR A 97 5.34 -18.12 17.96
N PRO A 98 6.09 -17.10 18.42
CA PRO A 98 7.54 -17.14 18.39
C PRO A 98 8.08 -18.32 19.19
N GLN A 99 9.23 -18.87 18.78
CA GLN A 99 9.88 -20.00 19.46
C GLN A 99 10.10 -19.74 20.96
N PHE A 100 10.38 -18.48 21.32
CA PHE A 100 10.51 -18.04 22.70
C PHE A 100 9.22 -18.29 23.52
N TYR A 101 8.04 -17.98 22.98
CA TYR A 101 6.77 -18.23 23.67
C TYR A 101 6.53 -19.73 23.89
N LEU A 102 6.82 -20.57 22.88
CA LEU A 102 6.66 -22.02 23.01
C LEU A 102 7.57 -22.59 24.09
N THR A 103 8.80 -22.06 24.17
CA THR A 103 9.77 -22.42 25.21
C THR A 103 9.29 -21.97 26.58
N LEU A 104 8.81 -20.73 26.70
CA LEU A 104 8.27 -20.16 27.93
C LEU A 104 7.04 -20.93 28.43
N LYS A 105 6.11 -21.28 27.52
CA LYS A 105 4.91 -22.05 27.85
C LYS A 105 5.28 -23.44 28.37
N SER A 106 6.20 -24.14 27.68
CA SER A 106 6.65 -25.46 28.12
C SER A 106 7.38 -25.40 29.47
N TRP A 107 8.24 -24.41 29.68
CA TRP A 107 8.86 -24.17 30.98
C TRP A 107 7.82 -23.92 32.07
N ALA A 108 6.85 -23.04 31.83
CA ALA A 108 5.81 -22.71 32.80
C ALA A 108 4.89 -23.91 33.13
N GLU A 109 4.58 -24.76 32.15
CA GLU A 109 3.82 -26.00 32.37
C GLU A 109 4.58 -26.97 33.28
N ASN A 110 5.89 -27.12 33.07
CA ASN A 110 6.75 -27.97 33.90
C ASN A 110 6.93 -27.41 35.33
N GLU A 111 7.10 -26.09 35.46
CA GLU A 111 7.23 -25.43 36.76
C GLU A 111 5.92 -25.38 37.54
N ALA A 112 4.77 -25.25 36.86
CA ALA A 112 3.45 -25.29 37.49
C ALA A 112 3.13 -26.66 38.12
N MET A 113 3.77 -27.74 37.63
CA MET A 113 3.68 -29.06 38.24
C MET A 113 4.49 -29.18 39.56
N SER A 114 5.46 -28.28 39.79
CA SER A 114 6.35 -28.35 40.97
C SER A 114 6.20 -27.15 41.93
N SER A 115 5.67 -26.02 41.47
CA SER A 115 5.45 -24.80 42.25
C SER A 115 4.05 -24.21 41.97
N SER A 116 3.38 -23.71 43.01
CA SER A 116 2.04 -23.09 42.90
C SER A 116 2.11 -21.56 42.76
N SER A 117 3.13 -21.03 42.07
CA SER A 117 3.28 -19.57 41.92
C SER A 117 2.28 -19.01 40.87
N PRO A 118 1.37 -18.10 41.24
CA PRO A 118 0.42 -17.52 40.29
C PRO A 118 1.09 -16.77 39.14
N LEU A 119 2.27 -16.20 39.37
CA LEU A 119 3.04 -15.49 38.34
C LEU A 119 3.57 -16.43 37.25
N VAL A 120 4.03 -17.63 37.61
CA VAL A 120 4.52 -18.63 36.66
C VAL A 120 3.38 -19.11 35.75
N ILE A 121 2.19 -19.28 36.33
CA ILE A 121 0.98 -19.68 35.58
C ILE A 121 0.49 -18.53 34.68
N ALA A 122 0.52 -17.29 35.16
CA ALA A 122 0.01 -16.13 34.42
C ALA A 122 0.93 -15.65 33.29
N LEU A 123 2.25 -15.84 33.41
CA LEU A 123 3.23 -15.27 32.49
C LEU A 123 3.04 -15.70 31.02
N PRO A 124 2.80 -16.99 30.68
CA PRO A 124 2.48 -17.38 29.31
C PRO A 124 1.23 -16.68 28.76
N TRP A 125 0.17 -16.53 29.56
CA TRP A 125 -1.05 -15.84 29.13
C TRP A 125 -0.81 -14.35 28.86
N ILE A 126 -0.01 -13.69 29.69
CA ILE A 126 0.38 -12.29 29.48
C ILE A 126 1.18 -12.15 28.18
N VAL A 127 2.14 -13.04 27.94
CA VAL A 127 2.94 -13.01 26.70
C VAL A 127 2.09 -13.34 25.47
N ALA A 128 1.15 -14.29 25.57
CA ALA A 128 0.20 -14.59 24.51
C ALA A 128 -0.70 -13.38 24.21
N LEU A 129 -1.23 -12.71 25.24
CA LEU A 129 -2.04 -11.52 25.08
C LEU A 129 -1.25 -10.37 24.44
N ALA A 130 -0.01 -10.15 24.88
CA ALA A 130 0.88 -9.16 24.28
C ALA A 130 1.20 -9.48 22.81
N TRP A 131 1.39 -10.76 22.48
CA TRP A 131 1.62 -11.22 21.11
C TRP A 131 0.41 -10.97 20.20
N HIS A 132 -0.79 -11.36 20.64
CA HIS A 132 -2.03 -11.07 19.92
C HIS A 132 -2.26 -9.57 19.78
N GLY A 133 -2.02 -8.80 20.85
CA GLY A 133 -2.08 -7.34 20.84
C GLY A 133 -1.14 -6.74 19.79
N ALA A 134 0.13 -7.15 19.76
CA ALA A 134 1.10 -6.71 18.77
C ALA A 134 0.69 -7.04 17.33
N ARG A 135 0.07 -8.21 17.11
CA ARG A 135 -0.44 -8.62 15.79
C ARG A 135 -1.64 -7.78 15.35
N ILE A 136 -2.57 -7.50 16.25
CA ILE A 136 -3.70 -6.59 15.97
C ILE A 136 -3.17 -5.18 15.67
N LEU A 137 -2.22 -4.66 16.46
CA LEU A 137 -1.57 -3.38 16.19
C LEU A 137 -0.86 -3.36 14.83
N GLY A 138 -0.17 -4.45 14.47
CA GLY A 138 0.43 -4.59 13.15
C GLY A 138 -0.59 -4.52 12.02
N ALA A 139 -1.76 -5.17 12.19
CA ALA A 139 -2.83 -5.14 11.20
C ALA A 139 -3.47 -3.75 11.11
N MET A 140 -3.64 -3.06 12.24
CA MET A 140 -4.07 -1.66 12.30
C MET A 140 -3.08 -0.76 11.57
N LEU A 141 -1.77 -0.90 11.75
CA LEU A 141 -0.76 -0.10 11.05
C LEU A 141 -0.81 -0.28 9.52
N VAL A 142 -0.97 -1.52 9.05
CA VAL A 142 -1.11 -1.81 7.61
C VAL A 142 -2.40 -1.23 7.05
N MET A 143 -3.53 -1.38 7.76
CA MET A 143 -4.81 -0.80 7.35
C MET A 143 -4.77 0.73 7.40
N ASP A 144 -4.16 1.32 8.42
CA ASP A 144 -4.05 2.76 8.61
C ASP A 144 -3.19 3.40 7.51
N PHE A 145 -2.06 2.77 7.15
CA PHE A 145 -1.28 3.16 5.96
C PHE A 145 -2.16 3.18 4.71
N TRP A 146 -2.88 2.08 4.44
CA TRP A 146 -3.70 1.97 3.23
C TRP A 146 -4.83 3.01 3.22
N TYR A 147 -5.58 3.10 4.32
CA TYR A 147 -6.72 4.01 4.46
C TYR A 147 -6.27 5.46 4.35
N PHE A 148 -5.22 5.85 5.08
CA PHE A 148 -4.70 7.22 5.07
C PHE A 148 -4.35 7.66 3.65
N TRP A 149 -3.58 6.86 2.90
CA TRP A 149 -3.18 7.22 1.54
C TRP A 149 -4.35 7.22 0.55
N ALA A 150 -5.29 6.28 0.68
CA ALA A 150 -6.50 6.26 -0.13
C ALA A 150 -7.36 7.52 0.12
N HIS A 151 -7.56 7.87 1.39
CA HIS A 151 -8.35 9.00 1.85
C HIS A 151 -7.69 10.35 1.48
N TYR A 152 -6.40 10.50 1.75
CA TYR A 152 -5.61 11.66 1.32
C TYR A 152 -5.66 11.84 -0.20
N SER A 153 -5.47 10.75 -0.97
CA SER A 153 -5.55 10.78 -2.43
C SER A 153 -6.94 11.17 -2.92
N ALA A 154 -7.99 10.77 -2.20
CA ALA A 154 -9.35 11.17 -2.49
C ALA A 154 -9.52 12.68 -2.43
N HIS A 155 -8.97 13.32 -1.40
CA HIS A 155 -9.03 14.76 -1.22
C HIS A 155 -8.08 15.54 -2.11
N ALA A 156 -6.89 14.99 -2.37
CA ALA A 156 -5.93 15.58 -3.27
C ALA A 156 -6.49 15.60 -4.70
N ASN A 157 -7.02 14.48 -5.18
CA ASN A 157 -7.46 14.36 -6.56
C ASN A 157 -8.94 14.76 -6.74
N HIS A 158 -9.18 15.89 -7.42
CA HIS A 158 -10.52 16.42 -7.66
C HIS A 158 -11.49 15.43 -8.35
N TRP A 159 -11.00 14.54 -9.23
CA TRP A 159 -11.86 13.53 -9.85
C TRP A 159 -12.28 12.45 -8.85
N ILE A 160 -11.33 11.95 -8.05
CA ILE A 160 -11.59 10.93 -7.01
C ILE A 160 -12.55 11.50 -5.96
N TYR A 161 -12.28 12.72 -5.49
CA TYR A 161 -13.17 13.43 -4.57
C TYR A 161 -14.59 13.50 -5.13
N LYS A 162 -14.78 14.12 -6.30
CA LYS A 162 -16.11 14.39 -6.85
C LYS A 162 -16.92 13.13 -7.15
N ARG A 163 -16.25 12.02 -7.49
CA ARG A 163 -16.92 10.77 -7.91
C ARG A 163 -17.13 9.76 -6.80
N LEU A 164 -16.25 9.74 -5.80
CA LEU A 164 -16.29 8.75 -4.72
C LEU A 164 -16.58 9.46 -3.40
N HIS A 165 -15.63 10.25 -2.91
CA HIS A 165 -15.59 10.69 -1.52
C HIS A 165 -16.52 11.88 -1.19
N ALA A 166 -16.92 12.68 -2.17
CA ALA A 166 -17.87 13.77 -1.98
C ALA A 166 -19.26 13.28 -1.53
N HIS A 167 -19.59 12.00 -1.80
CA HIS A 167 -20.79 11.34 -1.29
C HIS A 167 -20.74 11.25 0.24
N HIS A 168 -19.62 10.79 0.81
CA HIS A 168 -19.40 10.73 2.25
C HIS A 168 -19.54 12.10 2.94
N HIS A 169 -18.93 13.14 2.35
CA HIS A 169 -18.97 14.53 2.86
C HIS A 169 -20.33 15.23 2.78
N GLN A 170 -21.38 14.56 2.31
CA GLN A 170 -22.75 15.06 2.44
C GLN A 170 -23.24 15.03 3.90
N LEU A 171 -22.53 14.29 4.78
CA LEU A 171 -22.78 14.21 6.21
C LEU A 171 -21.98 15.26 7.01
N TYR A 172 -22.35 16.54 6.92
CA TYR A 172 -21.72 17.62 7.71
C TYR A 172 -21.75 17.40 9.23
N ARG A 173 -22.79 16.73 9.72
CA ARG A 173 -22.98 16.23 11.08
C ARG A 173 -23.15 14.72 11.01
N PRO A 174 -22.04 13.99 10.93
CA PRO A 174 -22.07 12.54 10.97
C PRO A 174 -22.92 12.01 12.12
N LYS A 175 -23.56 10.88 11.85
CA LYS A 175 -24.26 10.08 12.84
C LYS A 175 -23.66 8.69 12.80
N ALA A 176 -23.62 7.99 13.94
CA ALA A 176 -22.98 6.68 14.04
C ALA A 176 -23.48 5.67 13.00
N TYR A 177 -24.78 5.72 12.63
CA TYR A 177 -25.38 4.84 11.62
C TYR A 177 -24.97 5.19 10.18
N GLY A 178 -24.36 6.35 9.96
CA GLY A 178 -23.79 6.79 8.68
C GLY A 178 -22.27 6.66 8.61
N ALA A 179 -21.65 5.91 9.52
CA ALA A 179 -20.20 5.69 9.52
C ALA A 179 -19.69 5.04 8.22
N SER A 180 -20.49 4.16 7.62
CA SER A 180 -20.21 3.56 6.31
C SER A 180 -21.03 4.21 5.20
N PHE A 181 -21.43 5.48 5.31
CA PHE A 181 -22.14 6.16 4.22
C PHE A 181 -21.15 6.60 3.14
N ASN A 182 -20.99 5.76 2.12
CA ASN A 182 -19.93 5.83 1.12
C ASN A 182 -20.47 5.36 -0.24
N THR A 183 -19.69 5.52 -1.30
CA THR A 183 -19.95 4.79 -2.55
C THR A 183 -19.45 3.35 -2.43
N LEU A 184 -20.06 2.39 -3.13
CA LEU A 184 -19.60 0.99 -3.12
C LEU A 184 -18.11 0.85 -3.48
N ALA A 185 -17.64 1.65 -4.44
CA ALA A 185 -16.24 1.66 -4.85
C ALA A 185 -15.31 2.20 -3.75
N GLU A 186 -15.74 3.23 -3.03
CA GLU A 186 -14.99 3.77 -1.89
C GLU A 186 -14.93 2.76 -0.74
N THR A 187 -16.05 2.16 -0.35
CA THR A 187 -16.08 1.11 0.69
C THR A 187 -15.19 -0.08 0.31
N PHE A 188 -15.17 -0.46 -0.96
CA PHE A 188 -14.27 -1.50 -1.44
C PHE A 188 -12.80 -1.08 -1.34
N ILE A 189 -12.44 0.09 -1.88
CA ILE A 189 -11.05 0.54 -1.94
C ILE A 189 -10.52 0.90 -0.54
N PHE A 190 -11.24 1.70 0.24
CA PHE A 190 -10.71 2.33 1.45
C PHE A 190 -10.78 1.36 2.62
N GLU A 191 -11.95 0.73 2.82
CA GLU A 191 -12.21 -0.12 3.98
C GLU A 191 -11.86 -1.59 3.69
N THR A 192 -12.45 -2.17 2.63
CA THR A 192 -12.39 -3.62 2.40
C THR A 192 -10.99 -4.09 2.02
N VAL A 193 -10.33 -3.44 1.06
CA VAL A 193 -8.96 -3.80 0.67
C VAL A 193 -7.98 -3.54 1.82
N GLY A 194 -8.09 -2.41 2.53
CA GLY A 194 -7.22 -2.10 3.67
C GLY A 194 -7.33 -3.14 4.80
N ALA A 195 -8.56 -3.53 5.15
CA ALA A 195 -8.82 -4.53 6.19
C ALA A 195 -8.31 -5.93 5.79
N ILE A 196 -8.52 -6.34 4.52
CA ILE A 196 -7.97 -7.60 4.00
C ILE A 196 -6.44 -7.55 3.98
N LEU A 197 -5.82 -6.48 3.50
CA LEU A 197 -4.36 -6.35 3.50
C LEU A 197 -3.81 -6.42 4.92
N GLY A 198 -4.39 -5.71 5.88
CA GLY A 198 -3.97 -5.74 7.28
C GLY A 198 -4.01 -7.14 7.88
N SER A 199 -5.13 -7.85 7.72
CA SER A 199 -5.27 -9.21 8.22
C SER A 199 -4.33 -10.21 7.53
N ARG A 200 -4.12 -10.08 6.21
CA ARG A 200 -3.32 -11.05 5.43
C ARG A 200 -1.81 -10.82 5.53
N VAL A 201 -1.35 -9.57 5.57
CA VAL A 201 0.08 -9.24 5.69
C VAL A 201 0.63 -9.71 7.03
N VAL A 202 -0.13 -9.51 8.12
CA VAL A 202 0.26 -9.99 9.46
C VAL A 202 -0.02 -11.48 9.65
N GLY A 203 -0.89 -12.05 8.80
CA GLY A 203 -1.30 -13.44 8.86
C GLY A 203 -2.19 -13.72 10.06
N LEU A 204 -3.16 -12.85 10.34
CA LEU A 204 -4.13 -13.01 11.44
C LEU A 204 -4.90 -14.33 11.32
N THR A 205 -5.16 -14.95 12.46
CA THR A 205 -6.09 -16.08 12.60
C THR A 205 -7.54 -15.61 12.43
N PRO A 206 -8.50 -16.49 12.13
CA PRO A 206 -9.91 -16.12 12.03
C PRO A 206 -10.46 -15.32 13.24
N LYS A 207 -10.06 -15.69 14.46
CA LYS A 207 -10.47 -15.00 15.69
C LYS A 207 -9.85 -13.62 15.83
N GLU A 208 -8.57 -13.48 15.47
CA GLU A 208 -7.89 -12.18 15.44
C GLU A 208 -8.51 -11.27 14.38
N THR A 209 -8.82 -11.79 13.19
CA THR A 209 -9.48 -11.04 12.12
C THR A 209 -10.89 -10.61 12.53
N LEU A 210 -11.67 -11.49 13.17
CA LEU A 210 -12.98 -11.17 13.72
C LEU A 210 -12.90 -10.01 14.73
N PHE A 211 -11.96 -10.09 15.68
CA PHE A 211 -11.73 -9.02 16.66
C PHE A 211 -11.31 -7.72 15.97
N PHE A 212 -10.36 -7.79 15.04
CA PHE A 212 -9.86 -6.64 14.29
C PHE A 212 -10.99 -5.94 13.53
N PHE A 213 -11.78 -6.66 12.74
CA PHE A 213 -12.88 -6.08 11.97
C PHE A 213 -13.96 -5.48 12.88
N THR A 214 -14.30 -6.19 13.97
CA THR A 214 -15.29 -5.69 14.95
C THR A 214 -14.82 -4.40 15.61
N PHE A 215 -13.53 -4.33 16.00
CA PHE A 215 -12.94 -3.12 16.56
C PHE A 215 -12.93 -1.97 15.54
N SER A 216 -12.52 -2.22 14.30
CA SER A 216 -12.55 -1.22 13.22
C SER A 216 -13.95 -0.66 13.00
N THR A 217 -14.97 -1.52 13.02
CA THR A 217 -16.38 -1.12 12.91
C THR A 217 -16.82 -0.24 14.08
N LEU A 218 -16.52 -0.65 15.31
CA LEU A 218 -16.84 0.13 16.51
C LEU A 218 -16.17 1.51 16.46
N LYS A 219 -14.88 1.56 16.08
CA LYS A 219 -14.12 2.80 15.93
C LYS A 219 -14.76 3.72 14.88
N GLY A 220 -15.08 3.20 13.70
CA GLY A 220 -15.76 3.98 12.66
C GLY A 220 -17.10 4.56 13.14
N CYS A 221 -17.94 3.77 13.81
CA CYS A 221 -19.18 4.27 14.39
C CYS A 221 -18.96 5.33 15.48
N ASP A 222 -17.95 5.15 16.34
CA ASP A 222 -17.61 6.11 17.40
C ASP A 222 -17.17 7.46 16.83
N ASP A 223 -16.32 7.43 15.80
CA ASP A 223 -15.82 8.63 15.09
C ASP A 223 -16.94 9.42 14.42
N HIS A 224 -18.06 8.78 14.09
CA HIS A 224 -19.23 9.43 13.48
C HIS A 224 -20.36 9.66 14.50
N SER A 225 -20.18 9.36 15.78
CA SER A 225 -21.31 9.34 16.73
C SER A 225 -21.87 10.71 17.09
N GLY A 226 -21.03 11.75 17.02
CA GLY A 226 -21.31 13.09 17.52
C GLY A 226 -21.19 13.27 19.05
N TYR A 227 -20.70 12.26 19.78
CA TYR A 227 -20.56 12.29 21.25
C TYR A 227 -19.15 11.90 21.72
N ASP A 228 -18.45 12.81 22.42
CA ASP A 228 -17.16 12.54 23.06
C ASP A 228 -17.36 12.04 24.51
N ILE A 229 -17.65 10.75 24.65
CA ILE A 229 -17.95 10.13 25.96
C ILE A 229 -16.64 9.69 26.65
N PRO A 230 -16.31 10.19 27.86
CA PRO A 230 -15.02 9.93 28.49
C PRO A 230 -14.75 8.47 28.87
N TRP A 231 -15.79 7.73 29.26
CA TRP A 231 -15.67 6.33 29.71
C TRP A 231 -15.92 5.31 28.60
N ASN A 232 -16.20 5.75 27.36
CA ASN A 232 -16.30 4.85 26.23
C ASN A 232 -14.90 4.33 25.88
N PRO A 233 -14.64 3.01 25.93
CA PRO A 233 -13.31 2.46 25.66
C PRO A 233 -12.84 2.71 24.22
N ILE A 234 -13.77 2.82 23.27
CA ILE A 234 -13.44 3.12 21.87
C ILE A 234 -12.96 4.57 21.73
N SER A 235 -13.68 5.53 22.35
CA SER A 235 -13.24 6.93 22.37
C SER A 235 -11.94 7.11 23.17
N ALA A 236 -11.72 6.30 24.21
CA ALA A 236 -10.46 6.31 24.97
C ALA A 236 -9.28 5.90 24.08
N TRP A 237 -9.44 4.87 23.25
CA TRP A 237 -8.44 4.52 22.23
C TRP A 237 -8.18 5.68 21.28
N GLY A 238 -9.24 6.29 20.72
CA GLY A 238 -9.10 7.44 19.80
C GLY A 238 -8.29 8.59 20.40
N ARG A 239 -8.52 8.91 21.68
CA ARG A 239 -7.75 9.93 22.41
C ARG A 239 -6.27 9.55 22.60
N ILE A 240 -5.99 8.30 22.92
CA ILE A 240 -4.60 7.81 23.09
C ILE A 240 -3.86 7.84 21.74
N ALA A 241 -4.53 7.43 20.66
CA ALA A 241 -3.94 7.36 19.34
C ALA A 241 -3.97 8.70 18.56
N GLY A 242 -4.58 9.73 19.15
CA GLY A 242 -4.69 11.07 18.57
C GLY A 242 -5.70 11.20 17.42
N VAL A 243 -6.55 10.19 17.22
CA VAL A 243 -7.62 10.15 16.20
C VAL A 243 -8.95 9.90 16.91
N ASP A 244 -9.43 10.91 17.63
CA ASP A 244 -10.70 10.84 18.34
C ASP A 244 -11.87 11.35 17.50
N ILE A 245 -13.05 11.37 18.10
CA ILE A 245 -14.26 11.81 17.42
C ILE A 245 -14.17 13.25 16.90
N VAL A 246 -13.54 14.16 17.64
CA VAL A 246 -13.44 15.56 17.22
C VAL A 246 -12.53 15.65 15.99
N HIS A 247 -11.46 14.86 15.97
CA HIS A 247 -10.54 14.76 14.84
C HIS A 247 -11.26 14.49 13.51
N HIS A 248 -12.08 13.44 13.46
CA HIS A 248 -12.82 13.07 12.25
C HIS A 248 -13.96 14.05 11.93
N ASN A 249 -14.65 14.59 12.94
CA ASN A 249 -15.75 15.52 12.68
C ASN A 249 -15.27 16.90 12.21
N VAL A 250 -14.05 17.34 12.57
CA VAL A 250 -13.40 18.51 11.96
C VAL A 250 -13.23 18.30 10.46
N HIS A 251 -12.77 17.11 10.05
CA HIS A 251 -12.58 16.76 8.64
C HIS A 251 -13.86 16.90 7.81
N HIS A 252 -15.00 16.45 8.34
CA HIS A 252 -16.33 16.59 7.72
C HIS A 252 -16.84 18.02 7.56
N GLN A 253 -16.19 19.00 8.18
CA GLN A 253 -16.59 20.41 8.00
C GLN A 253 -16.04 20.96 6.69
N ALA A 254 -16.81 21.80 6.00
CA ALA A 254 -16.40 22.39 4.72
C ALA A 254 -15.04 23.13 4.78
N TRP A 255 -14.69 23.69 5.95
CA TRP A 255 -13.40 24.33 6.20
C TRP A 255 -12.29 23.35 6.61
N GLY A 256 -12.66 22.18 7.11
CA GLY A 256 -11.78 21.17 7.71
C GLY A 256 -11.42 20.01 6.80
N MET A 257 -12.05 19.87 5.62
CA MET A 257 -11.78 18.80 4.62
C MET A 257 -10.32 18.70 4.13
N LYS A 258 -9.46 19.66 4.49
CA LYS A 258 -8.03 19.68 4.18
C LYS A 258 -7.15 19.08 5.29
N TYR A 259 -7.77 18.65 6.39
CA TYR A 259 -7.09 18.13 7.56
C TYR A 259 -7.65 16.78 7.94
N ASN A 260 -6.93 16.05 8.79
CA ASN A 260 -7.44 14.90 9.54
C ASN A 260 -7.95 13.73 8.67
N TYR A 261 -7.06 13.01 8.00
CA TYR A 261 -7.36 11.89 7.10
C TYR A 261 -7.20 10.48 7.74
N ALA A 262 -6.62 10.38 8.94
CA ALA A 262 -6.25 9.14 9.59
C ALA A 262 -7.46 8.38 10.16
N LEU A 263 -7.31 7.05 10.28
CA LEU A 263 -8.35 6.16 10.81
C LEU A 263 -8.06 5.71 12.24
N PHE A 264 -6.84 5.23 12.48
CA PHE A 264 -6.40 4.70 13.77
C PHE A 264 -5.35 5.57 14.44
N PHE A 265 -4.40 6.13 13.70
CA PHE A 265 -3.29 6.87 14.28
C PHE A 265 -2.97 8.16 13.52
N ASN A 266 -2.74 9.26 14.24
CA ASN A 266 -2.53 10.58 13.64
C ASN A 266 -1.09 10.85 13.18
N PHE A 267 -0.22 9.84 13.22
CA PHE A 267 1.20 10.05 12.94
C PHE A 267 1.44 10.45 11.48
N TRP A 268 0.67 9.91 10.52
CA TRP A 268 0.76 10.33 9.12
C TRP A 268 0.45 11.82 8.94
N GLU A 269 -0.55 12.32 9.65
CA GLU A 269 -0.96 13.73 9.57
C GLU A 269 0.04 14.63 10.27
N THR A 270 0.62 14.13 11.36
CA THR A 270 1.73 14.78 12.06
C THR A 270 2.94 14.90 11.14
N ILE A 271 3.24 13.84 10.40
CA ILE A 271 4.33 13.77 9.41
C ILE A 271 4.02 14.59 8.15
N LEU A 272 2.75 14.82 7.78
CA LEU A 272 2.38 15.64 6.62
C LEU A 272 2.08 17.09 6.97
N GLY A 273 2.00 17.44 8.26
CA GLY A 273 1.52 18.75 8.71
C GLY A 273 0.06 19.02 8.33
N CYS A 274 -0.74 17.97 8.11
CA CYS A 274 -2.17 18.08 7.77
C CYS A 274 -3.08 17.73 8.95
N GLY A 275 -2.55 17.70 10.17
CA GLY A 275 -3.34 17.59 11.40
C GLY A 275 -3.91 18.95 11.83
N TYR A 276 -5.17 18.99 12.22
CA TYR A 276 -5.81 20.19 12.74
C TYR A 276 -5.44 20.45 14.20
N VAL A 277 -5.04 21.68 14.53
CA VAL A 277 -4.55 22.06 15.88
C VAL A 277 -5.47 23.10 16.58
N GLY A 278 -6.69 23.30 16.07
CA GLY A 278 -7.60 24.33 16.57
C GLY A 278 -8.63 23.86 17.61
N PRO A 279 -9.66 24.70 17.89
CA PRO A 279 -10.66 24.40 18.91
C PRO A 279 -11.43 23.10 18.67
N ARG A 280 -11.74 22.38 19.76
CA ARG A 280 -12.40 21.06 19.72
C ARG A 280 -13.93 21.10 19.61
N LYS A 281 -14.57 22.27 19.70
CA LYS A 281 -16.03 22.42 19.53
C LYS A 281 -16.33 23.02 18.16
N LEU A 282 -17.24 22.41 17.41
CA LEU A 282 -17.56 22.81 16.03
C LEU A 282 -18.69 23.85 15.99
N ARG A 283 -18.38 25.10 15.59
CA ARG A 283 -19.36 26.19 15.43
C ARG A 283 -19.57 26.57 13.95
N LEU A 284 -20.77 27.00 13.59
CA LEU A 284 -21.02 27.66 12.29
C LEU A 284 -20.17 28.92 12.09
N GLU A 285 -19.89 29.64 13.17
CA GLU A 285 -19.07 30.85 13.12
C GLU A 285 -17.62 30.54 12.80
N ASP A 286 -17.11 29.38 13.23
CA ASP A 286 -15.77 28.91 12.90
C ASP A 286 -15.67 28.57 11.41
N GLU A 287 -16.71 27.97 10.82
CA GLU A 287 -16.82 27.77 9.36
C GLU A 287 -16.74 29.11 8.60
N LYS A 288 -17.53 30.11 9.00
CA LYS A 288 -17.52 31.44 8.37
C LYS A 288 -16.20 32.20 8.59
N ARG A 289 -15.61 32.10 9.78
CA ARG A 289 -14.36 32.78 10.15
C ARG A 289 -13.17 32.16 9.42
N MET A 290 -13.07 30.84 9.38
CA MET A 290 -11.98 30.11 8.72
C MET A 290 -12.08 30.19 7.20
N ALA A 291 -13.29 30.14 6.63
CA ALA A 291 -13.48 30.38 5.19
C ALA A 291 -13.01 31.78 4.74
N LYS A 292 -13.11 32.78 5.63
CA LYS A 292 -12.64 34.16 5.36
C LYS A 292 -11.12 34.31 5.47
N HIS A 293 -10.44 33.48 6.25
CA HIS A 293 -8.99 33.57 6.50
C HIS A 293 -8.17 32.51 5.74
N MET A 294 -8.80 31.65 4.94
CA MET A 294 -8.09 30.65 4.15
C MET A 294 -7.32 31.37 3.02
N PRO A 295 -5.97 31.41 3.03
CA PRO A 295 -5.24 32.03 1.95
C PRO A 295 -5.50 31.25 0.65
N LYS A 296 -5.91 31.96 -0.40
CA LYS A 296 -6.17 31.41 -1.75
C LYS A 296 -5.00 30.62 -2.35
N ARG A 297 -3.80 30.72 -1.78
CA ARG A 297 -2.57 30.07 -2.28
C ARG A 297 -2.48 28.55 -2.09
N MET A 298 -3.34 27.91 -1.29
CA MET A 298 -3.28 26.44 -1.10
C MET A 298 -4.34 25.67 -1.92
N ALA A 299 -5.06 26.33 -2.82
CA ALA A 299 -6.13 25.70 -3.60
C ALA A 299 -5.76 25.45 -5.08
N GLU A 300 -4.61 25.94 -5.57
CA GLU A 300 -4.34 25.96 -7.01
C GLU A 300 -3.04 25.28 -7.46
N GLU A 301 -2.18 24.77 -6.59
CA GLU A 301 -0.95 24.10 -7.03
C GLU A 301 -0.73 22.79 -6.28
N MET A 302 -1.27 21.69 -6.82
CA MET A 302 -0.65 20.38 -6.66
C MET A 302 0.47 20.24 -7.71
N VAL A 303 1.33 21.25 -7.79
CA VAL A 303 2.57 21.13 -8.54
C VAL A 303 3.50 20.36 -7.63
N VAL A 304 3.94 19.17 -8.08
CA VAL A 304 5.06 18.43 -7.47
C VAL A 304 6.36 19.16 -7.83
N TYR A 305 6.42 20.43 -7.44
CA TYR A 305 7.57 21.32 -7.59
C TYR A 305 7.63 22.14 -6.31
N LEU A 306 8.43 21.67 -5.36
CA LEU A 306 8.88 22.47 -4.23
C LEU A 306 10.25 23.04 -4.62
N PRO A 307 10.35 24.29 -5.08
CA PRO A 307 11.65 24.86 -5.40
C PRO A 307 12.55 24.78 -4.17
N SER A 308 13.72 24.18 -4.34
CA SER A 308 14.80 24.20 -3.34
C SER A 308 15.26 25.64 -3.13
N GLU A 309 15.26 26.11 -1.88
CA GLU A 309 15.86 27.39 -1.51
C GLU A 309 17.34 27.18 -1.18
N GLY A 310 18.23 27.98 -1.77
CA GLY A 310 19.66 28.04 -1.38
C GLY A 310 20.62 27.09 -2.12
N GLY A 311 20.17 26.39 -3.15
CA GLY A 311 21.04 25.55 -4.01
C GLY A 311 22.07 26.35 -4.82
N LYS A 312 23.14 25.67 -5.27
CA LYS A 312 24.16 26.27 -6.15
C LYS A 312 23.55 26.59 -7.53
N PRO A 313 24.10 27.55 -8.30
CA PRO A 313 23.63 27.83 -9.65
C PRO A 313 23.70 26.57 -10.55
N PRO A 314 22.63 26.25 -11.31
CA PRO A 314 22.56 25.04 -12.11
C PRO A 314 23.47 25.12 -13.34
N ALA A 315 24.43 24.18 -13.47
CA ALA A 315 25.35 24.13 -14.61
C ALA A 315 24.64 23.87 -15.95
N TRP A 316 23.48 23.20 -15.91
CA TRP A 316 22.68 22.84 -17.08
C TRP A 316 21.56 23.85 -17.39
N GLY A 317 21.57 25.02 -16.75
CA GLY A 317 20.49 26.01 -16.81
C GLY A 317 19.27 25.63 -15.95
N PRO A 318 18.22 26.47 -15.91
CA PRO A 318 17.11 26.31 -14.97
C PRO A 318 16.30 25.02 -15.16
N PRO A 319 15.81 24.37 -14.09
CA PRO A 319 14.91 23.22 -14.19
C PRO A 319 13.69 23.50 -15.06
N THR A 320 13.25 22.51 -15.84
CA THR A 320 12.05 22.60 -16.71
C THR A 320 11.10 21.42 -16.56
N ALA A 321 11.46 20.41 -15.77
CA ALA A 321 10.62 19.25 -15.49
C ALA A 321 9.34 19.64 -14.75
N THR A 322 8.28 18.83 -14.91
CA THR A 322 7.02 19.04 -14.15
C THR A 322 7.01 18.34 -12.80
N THR A 323 8.09 17.65 -12.47
CA THR A 323 8.24 16.85 -11.25
C THR A 323 9.62 17.12 -10.68
N ASN A 324 9.66 17.39 -9.38
CA ASN A 324 10.85 17.56 -8.56
C ASN A 324 10.67 16.72 -7.28
N PHE A 325 11.70 16.00 -6.86
CA PHE A 325 11.63 15.13 -5.68
C PHE A 325 12.07 15.86 -4.43
N CYS A 326 12.14 15.12 -3.32
CA CYS A 326 12.39 15.78 -2.05
C CYS A 326 13.83 16.25 -1.85
N GLU A 327 14.81 15.66 -2.54
CA GLU A 327 16.20 16.09 -2.43
C GLU A 327 16.35 17.58 -2.81
N GLU A 328 17.17 18.35 -2.10
CA GLU A 328 17.37 19.77 -2.42
C GLU A 328 18.21 19.97 -3.69
N ASP A 329 17.62 20.65 -4.68
CA ASP A 329 18.26 20.94 -5.95
C ASP A 329 19.62 21.64 -5.78
N TYR A 330 20.65 21.09 -6.40
CA TYR A 330 22.02 21.60 -6.49
C TYR A 330 22.65 21.91 -5.12
N HIS A 331 22.20 21.24 -4.06
CA HIS A 331 22.74 21.42 -2.70
C HIS A 331 24.21 20.98 -2.62
N VAL A 332 24.52 19.78 -3.10
CA VAL A 332 25.89 19.21 -3.07
C VAL A 332 26.78 19.79 -4.16
N THR A 333 26.29 19.93 -5.39
CA THR A 333 27.09 20.38 -6.56
C THR A 333 26.22 21.09 -7.60
N SER A 334 26.80 22.01 -8.38
CA SER A 334 26.13 22.66 -9.51
C SER A 334 25.84 21.71 -10.69
N TYR A 335 26.47 20.53 -10.72
CA TYR A 335 26.37 19.59 -11.85
C TYR A 335 25.28 18.54 -11.71
N ALA A 336 24.81 18.27 -10.49
CA ALA A 336 23.74 17.30 -10.21
C ALA A 336 22.70 17.98 -9.32
N ALA A 337 21.48 18.11 -9.84
CA ALA A 337 20.39 18.75 -9.11
C ALA A 337 20.04 17.93 -7.86
N GLU A 338 19.70 16.67 -8.02
CA GLU A 338 19.43 15.77 -6.90
C GLU A 338 20.59 14.77 -6.83
N PHE A 339 21.58 15.01 -5.98
CA PHE A 339 22.86 14.30 -5.96
C PHE A 339 22.71 12.81 -5.64
N ILE A 340 22.03 12.47 -4.54
CA ILE A 340 21.77 11.10 -4.12
C ILE A 340 20.84 10.39 -5.10
N ASN A 341 19.79 11.06 -5.58
CA ASN A 341 18.91 10.52 -6.61
C ASN A 341 19.67 10.28 -7.93
N THR A 342 20.66 11.10 -8.27
CA THR A 342 21.52 10.88 -9.45
C THR A 342 22.44 9.68 -9.26
N ILE A 343 23.18 9.58 -8.14
CA ILE A 343 24.18 8.51 -7.97
C ILE A 343 23.57 7.16 -7.63
N SER A 344 22.42 7.11 -6.95
CA SER A 344 21.73 5.87 -6.59
C SER A 344 21.31 5.04 -7.81
N ASN A 345 21.15 5.68 -8.97
CA ASN A 345 20.93 5.03 -10.26
C ASN A 345 22.08 4.14 -10.74
N VAL A 346 23.27 4.23 -10.14
CA VAL A 346 24.36 3.26 -10.35
C VAL A 346 23.91 1.83 -10.06
N GLY A 347 22.92 1.64 -9.17
CA GLY A 347 22.34 0.34 -8.88
C GLY A 347 21.73 -0.33 -10.12
N TYR A 348 20.87 0.39 -10.87
CA TYR A 348 20.29 -0.15 -12.10
C TYR A 348 21.36 -0.50 -13.14
N VAL A 349 22.34 0.39 -13.33
CA VAL A 349 23.44 0.17 -14.28
C VAL A 349 24.26 -1.05 -13.86
N TYR A 350 24.62 -1.17 -12.59
CA TYR A 350 25.37 -2.30 -12.04
C TYR A 350 24.63 -3.62 -12.27
N PHE A 351 23.36 -3.72 -11.89
CA PHE A 351 22.58 -4.95 -12.06
C PHE A 351 22.40 -5.31 -13.54
N GLY A 352 22.14 -4.32 -14.39
CA GLY A 352 22.07 -4.53 -15.83
C GLY A 352 23.38 -5.06 -16.42
N LEU A 353 24.52 -4.47 -16.04
CA LEU A 353 25.84 -4.93 -16.48
C LEU A 353 26.19 -6.34 -15.95
N CYS A 354 25.80 -6.68 -14.72
CA CYS A 354 25.97 -8.04 -14.18
C CYS A 354 25.21 -9.06 -15.02
N GLY A 355 23.94 -8.78 -15.33
CA GLY A 355 23.13 -9.63 -16.21
C GLY A 355 23.74 -9.79 -17.61
N LEU A 356 24.22 -8.68 -18.20
CA LEU A 356 24.89 -8.68 -19.50
C LEU A 356 26.19 -9.48 -19.50
N PHE A 357 27.03 -9.33 -18.48
CA PHE A 357 28.30 -10.04 -18.38
C PHE A 357 28.09 -11.56 -18.33
N CYS A 358 27.12 -12.01 -17.53
CA CYS A 358 26.77 -13.43 -17.42
C CYS A 358 26.17 -14.00 -18.72
N ASN A 359 25.47 -13.16 -19.49
CA ASN A 359 24.78 -13.55 -20.71
C ASN A 359 25.52 -13.18 -22.00
N TRP A 360 26.72 -12.58 -21.93
CA TRP A 360 27.38 -11.96 -23.09
C TRP A 360 27.65 -12.92 -24.24
N ARG A 361 27.96 -14.17 -23.90
CA ARG A 361 28.25 -15.23 -24.88
C ARG A 361 27.00 -15.97 -25.36
N ARG A 362 25.82 -15.75 -24.75
CA ARG A 362 24.58 -16.47 -25.10
C ARG A 362 23.98 -15.94 -26.38
N ARG A 363 23.44 -16.86 -27.19
CA ARG A 363 22.83 -16.58 -28.50
C ARG A 363 21.43 -17.18 -28.56
N PRO A 364 20.45 -16.51 -29.22
CA PRO A 364 20.55 -15.17 -29.84
C PRO A 364 20.74 -14.06 -28.79
N PHE A 365 21.63 -13.10 -29.05
CA PHE A 365 22.07 -12.15 -28.02
C PHE A 365 20.93 -11.29 -27.47
N LEU A 366 20.13 -10.69 -28.35
CA LEU A 366 19.04 -9.78 -27.96
C LEU A 366 17.96 -10.52 -27.16
N ASP A 367 17.69 -11.78 -27.48
CA ASP A 367 16.69 -12.58 -26.78
C ASP A 367 17.03 -12.81 -25.31
N PHE A 368 18.29 -12.77 -24.89
CA PHE A 368 18.68 -12.87 -23.48
C PHE A 368 19.02 -11.52 -22.86
N ASN A 369 19.60 -10.61 -23.64
CA ASN A 369 20.26 -9.41 -23.12
C ASN A 369 19.41 -8.14 -23.22
N LEU A 370 18.33 -8.11 -24.00
CA LEU A 370 17.54 -6.90 -24.21
C LEU A 370 16.92 -6.34 -22.92
N GLN A 371 16.50 -7.21 -21.99
CA GLN A 371 15.97 -6.78 -20.69
C GLN A 371 17.03 -6.10 -19.82
N TYR A 372 18.28 -6.57 -19.87
CA TYR A 372 19.39 -6.00 -19.11
C TYR A 372 19.91 -4.71 -19.74
N LEU A 373 19.94 -4.62 -21.07
CA LEU A 373 20.20 -3.36 -21.78
C LEU A 373 19.14 -2.31 -21.42
N ALA A 374 17.87 -2.70 -21.33
CA ALA A 374 16.81 -1.80 -20.93
C ALA A 374 16.98 -1.32 -19.48
N LEU A 375 17.42 -2.19 -18.55
CA LEU A 375 17.71 -1.80 -17.17
C LEU A 375 18.87 -0.79 -17.07
N VAL A 376 19.93 -0.96 -17.86
CA VAL A 376 21.00 0.04 -17.99
C VAL A 376 20.44 1.35 -18.54
N GLY A 377 19.57 1.28 -19.55
CA GLY A 377 18.90 2.44 -20.12
C GLY A 377 18.06 3.21 -19.09
N VAL A 378 17.33 2.52 -18.22
CA VAL A 378 16.60 3.13 -17.10
C VAL A 378 17.54 3.85 -16.15
N GLY A 379 18.64 3.21 -15.73
CA GLY A 379 19.61 3.83 -14.84
C GLY A 379 20.24 5.10 -15.43
N ILE A 380 20.62 5.08 -16.72
CA ILE A 380 21.20 6.25 -17.39
C ILE A 380 20.14 7.36 -17.55
N GLY A 381 18.94 7.01 -18.01
CA GLY A 381 17.86 7.97 -18.21
C GLY A 381 17.46 8.68 -16.92
N SER A 382 17.25 7.91 -15.85
CA SER A 382 16.93 8.42 -14.52
C SER A 382 18.07 9.26 -13.95
N ALA A 383 19.33 8.81 -14.04
CA ALA A 383 20.47 9.60 -13.59
C ALA A 383 20.57 10.95 -14.32
N MET A 384 20.40 10.97 -15.65
CA MET A 384 20.42 12.21 -16.44
C MET A 384 19.26 13.14 -16.08
N PHE A 385 18.09 12.58 -15.79
CA PHE A 385 16.95 13.36 -15.33
C PHE A 385 17.24 14.02 -13.97
N HIS A 386 17.60 13.24 -12.95
CA HIS A 386 17.90 13.76 -11.61
C HIS A 386 19.11 14.71 -11.57
N MET A 387 20.04 14.55 -12.51
CA MET A 387 21.18 15.45 -12.65
C MET A 387 20.78 16.85 -13.15
N THR A 388 19.74 16.96 -13.97
CA THR A 388 19.47 18.17 -14.77
C THR A 388 18.07 18.78 -14.55
N LEU A 389 17.11 18.00 -14.06
CA LEU A 389 15.69 18.32 -13.94
C LEU A 389 15.09 18.92 -15.22
N LYS A 390 15.48 18.38 -16.39
CA LYS A 390 14.95 18.81 -17.69
C LYS A 390 13.76 17.98 -18.11
N ARG A 391 12.75 18.65 -18.70
CA ARG A 391 11.56 18.00 -19.24
C ARG A 391 11.87 16.90 -20.27
N SER A 392 12.86 17.12 -21.14
CA SER A 392 13.27 16.12 -22.13
C SER A 392 13.88 14.87 -21.50
N LEU A 393 14.60 15.02 -20.39
CA LEU A 393 15.24 13.91 -19.68
C LEU A 393 14.28 13.23 -18.71
N GLN A 394 13.31 13.96 -18.14
CA GLN A 394 12.14 13.39 -17.48
C GLN A 394 11.38 12.44 -18.43
N SER A 395 11.17 12.87 -19.67
CA SER A 395 10.57 12.02 -20.72
C SER A 395 11.42 10.79 -21.02
N ALA A 396 12.75 10.93 -21.09
CA ALA A 396 13.65 9.81 -21.35
C ALA A 396 13.62 8.76 -20.23
N ASP A 397 13.64 9.19 -18.97
CA ASP A 397 13.48 8.35 -17.79
C ASP A 397 12.15 7.56 -17.84
N GLN A 398 11.03 8.27 -17.91
CA GLN A 398 9.69 7.66 -17.94
C GLN A 398 9.49 6.69 -19.12
N LEU A 399 10.00 7.05 -20.30
CA LEU A 399 9.89 6.20 -21.49
C LEU A 399 10.77 4.95 -21.38
N SER A 400 11.97 5.07 -20.81
CA SER A 400 12.85 3.93 -20.57
C SER A 400 12.23 2.92 -19.61
N MET A 401 11.53 3.38 -18.56
CA MET A 401 10.79 2.52 -17.63
C MET A 401 9.68 1.75 -18.35
N PHE A 402 8.88 2.43 -19.17
CA PHE A 402 7.83 1.78 -19.97
C PHE A 402 8.40 0.71 -20.91
N PHE A 403 9.47 1.01 -21.63
CA PHE A 403 10.08 0.03 -22.53
C PHE A 403 10.70 -1.15 -21.76
N GLY A 404 11.38 -0.89 -20.64
CA GLY A 404 11.94 -1.95 -19.79
C GLY A 404 10.87 -2.91 -19.29
N ALA A 405 9.77 -2.38 -18.75
CA ALA A 405 8.64 -3.20 -18.32
C ALA A 405 7.94 -3.90 -19.49
N ALA A 406 7.82 -3.25 -20.65
CA ALA A 406 7.21 -3.83 -21.84
C ALA A 406 8.01 -5.03 -22.37
N ILE A 407 9.34 -4.97 -22.35
CA ILE A 407 10.21 -6.09 -22.75
C ILE A 407 9.97 -7.29 -21.83
N VAL A 408 9.94 -7.09 -20.51
CA VAL A 408 9.69 -8.18 -19.56
C VAL A 408 8.27 -8.72 -19.71
N LEU A 409 7.27 -7.83 -19.84
CA LEU A 409 5.87 -8.19 -20.02
C LEU A 409 5.65 -9.01 -21.30
N HIS A 410 6.27 -8.59 -22.40
CA HIS A 410 6.24 -9.31 -23.68
C HIS A 410 6.72 -10.75 -23.52
N ARG A 411 7.87 -10.94 -22.86
CA ARG A 411 8.46 -12.27 -22.63
C ARG A 411 7.57 -13.19 -21.82
N VAL A 412 6.94 -12.68 -20.75
CA VAL A 412 6.14 -13.53 -19.84
C VAL A 412 4.72 -13.79 -20.38
N VAL A 413 4.18 -12.90 -21.20
CA VAL A 413 2.84 -13.09 -21.81
C VAL A 413 2.94 -13.96 -23.05
N ALA A 414 3.92 -13.74 -23.92
CA ALA A 414 4.14 -14.54 -25.12
C ALA A 414 4.91 -15.85 -24.85
N PHE A 415 5.18 -16.18 -23.58
CA PHE A 415 6.00 -17.32 -23.15
C PHE A 415 5.64 -18.65 -23.83
N GLU A 416 4.34 -18.97 -23.90
CA GLU A 416 3.85 -20.26 -24.41
C GLU A 416 3.46 -20.21 -25.91
N ASN A 417 3.43 -19.03 -26.53
CA ASN A 417 2.85 -18.85 -27.86
C ASN A 417 3.69 -17.90 -28.74
N GLU A 418 4.55 -18.49 -29.56
CA GLU A 418 5.39 -17.81 -30.54
C GLU A 418 4.59 -16.90 -31.50
N ARG A 419 3.38 -17.29 -31.90
CA ARG A 419 2.55 -16.50 -32.82
C ARG A 419 2.07 -15.18 -32.20
N MET A 420 2.03 -15.08 -30.86
CA MET A 420 1.65 -13.84 -30.17
C MET A 420 2.79 -12.83 -30.03
N LYS A 421 4.06 -13.21 -30.26
CA LYS A 421 5.20 -12.31 -30.01
C LYS A 421 5.12 -11.02 -30.82
N TRP A 422 4.90 -11.10 -32.12
CA TRP A 422 4.79 -9.93 -32.99
C TRP A 422 3.57 -9.03 -32.70
N PRO A 423 2.32 -9.55 -32.67
CA PRO A 423 1.16 -8.71 -32.40
C PRO A 423 1.18 -8.10 -31.00
N LEU A 424 1.68 -8.83 -29.99
CA LEU A 424 1.84 -8.28 -28.64
C LEU A 424 2.90 -7.18 -28.59
N GLY A 425 4.05 -7.38 -29.25
CA GLY A 425 5.10 -6.37 -29.34
C GLY A 425 4.59 -5.07 -29.98
N LEU A 426 3.90 -5.18 -31.11
CA LEU A 426 3.29 -4.04 -31.79
C LEU A 426 2.25 -3.33 -30.91
N PHE A 427 1.37 -4.11 -30.25
CA PHE A 427 0.37 -3.58 -29.34
C PHE A 427 1.00 -2.80 -28.18
N LEU A 428 2.03 -3.35 -27.54
CA LEU A 428 2.73 -2.69 -26.44
C LEU A 428 3.43 -1.41 -26.91
N ILE A 429 4.11 -1.43 -28.05
CA ILE A 429 4.81 -0.25 -28.57
C ILE A 429 3.81 0.86 -28.91
N VAL A 430 2.77 0.57 -29.68
CA VAL A 430 1.77 1.58 -30.10
C VAL A 430 0.97 2.09 -28.90
N GLY A 431 0.52 1.17 -28.04
CA GLY A 431 -0.28 1.49 -26.86
C GLY A 431 0.49 2.35 -25.85
N LEU A 432 1.72 1.98 -25.51
CA LEU A 432 2.54 2.75 -24.57
C LEU A 432 2.99 4.09 -25.16
N SER A 433 3.24 4.16 -26.48
CA SER A 433 3.53 5.43 -27.15
C SER A 433 2.33 6.40 -27.09
N LEU A 434 1.12 5.89 -27.28
CA LEU A 434 -0.10 6.69 -27.14
C LEU A 434 -0.32 7.15 -25.69
N ILE A 435 -0.17 6.25 -24.73
CA ILE A 435 -0.28 6.58 -23.30
C ILE A 435 0.75 7.65 -22.92
N PHE A 436 2.00 7.48 -23.36
CA PHE A 436 3.06 8.45 -23.13
C PHE A 436 2.75 9.81 -23.77
N TYR A 437 2.24 9.83 -25.01
CA TYR A 437 1.81 11.07 -25.67
C TYR A 437 0.71 11.80 -24.87
N VAL A 438 -0.33 11.08 -24.43
CA VAL A 438 -1.42 11.65 -23.63
C VAL A 438 -0.91 12.19 -22.30
N GLN A 439 -0.06 11.43 -21.60
CA GLN A 439 0.61 11.87 -20.37
C GLN A 439 1.43 13.16 -20.60
N TYR A 440 2.23 13.19 -21.67
CA TYR A 440 3.07 14.33 -22.01
C TYR A 440 2.24 15.57 -22.31
N ALA A 441 1.16 15.42 -23.08
CA ALA A 441 0.25 16.50 -23.46
C ALA A 441 -0.53 17.06 -22.25
N LEU A 442 -0.98 16.19 -21.33
CA LEU A 442 -1.73 16.60 -20.15
C LEU A 442 -0.85 17.07 -18.98
N SER A 443 0.46 16.79 -19.03
CA SER A 443 1.40 17.04 -17.93
C SER A 443 0.96 16.42 -16.59
N GLN A 444 0.26 15.29 -16.63
CA GLN A 444 -0.25 14.57 -15.45
C GLN A 444 0.56 13.28 -15.22
N PRO A 445 1.32 13.16 -14.11
CA PRO A 445 2.16 11.99 -13.86
C PRO A 445 1.37 10.74 -13.42
N VAL A 446 0.11 10.90 -13.00
CA VAL A 446 -0.74 9.79 -12.52
C VAL A 446 -0.97 8.72 -13.59
N ILE A 447 -1.08 9.11 -14.86
CA ILE A 447 -1.25 8.18 -15.98
C ILE A 447 -0.04 7.24 -16.09
N HIS A 448 1.16 7.78 -15.89
CA HIS A 448 2.39 7.01 -15.86
C HIS A 448 2.35 5.96 -14.75
N TRP A 449 2.14 6.42 -13.51
CA TRP A 449 2.21 5.57 -12.32
C TRP A 449 1.20 4.44 -12.37
N THR A 450 -0.04 4.73 -12.77
CA THR A 450 -1.12 3.74 -12.86
C THR A 450 -0.86 2.69 -13.93
N THR A 451 -0.42 3.11 -15.11
CA THR A 451 -0.09 2.19 -16.21
C THR A 451 1.10 1.31 -15.86
N PHE A 452 2.16 1.92 -15.31
CA PHE A 452 3.36 1.21 -14.89
C PHE A 452 3.04 0.18 -13.78
N ALA A 453 2.27 0.58 -12.76
CA ALA A 453 1.84 -0.32 -11.68
C ALA A 453 1.03 -1.52 -12.21
N LEU A 454 0.13 -1.29 -13.17
CA LEU A 454 -0.64 -2.37 -13.81
C LEU A 454 0.28 -3.34 -14.56
N MET A 455 1.25 -2.84 -15.32
CA MET A 455 2.22 -3.69 -16.03
C MET A 455 2.99 -4.58 -15.05
N LEU A 456 3.48 -4.00 -13.95
CA LEU A 456 4.22 -4.74 -12.92
C LEU A 456 3.36 -5.79 -12.23
N PHE A 457 2.09 -5.48 -11.92
CA PHE A 457 1.15 -6.45 -11.35
C PHE A 457 0.94 -7.65 -12.28
N VAL A 458 0.78 -7.39 -13.58
CA VAL A 458 0.62 -8.47 -14.59
C VAL A 458 1.89 -9.31 -14.68
N ILE A 459 3.09 -8.69 -14.70
CA ILE A 459 4.38 -9.40 -14.68
C ILE A 459 4.47 -10.30 -13.44
N TRP A 460 4.24 -9.75 -12.25
CA TRP A 460 4.27 -10.47 -10.98
C TRP A 460 3.36 -11.72 -11.02
N ARG A 461 2.10 -11.54 -11.43
CA ARG A 461 1.12 -12.62 -11.51
C ARG A 461 1.52 -13.67 -12.54
N ARG A 462 2.01 -13.28 -13.72
CA ARG A 462 2.41 -14.22 -14.76
C ARG A 462 3.67 -15.01 -14.38
N VAL A 463 4.70 -14.36 -13.85
CA VAL A 463 5.91 -15.04 -13.36
C VAL A 463 5.56 -16.05 -12.26
N SER A 464 4.74 -15.65 -11.29
CA SER A 464 4.29 -16.54 -10.21
C SER A 464 3.54 -17.77 -10.72
N ARG A 465 2.76 -17.62 -11.80
CA ARG A 465 2.07 -18.74 -12.46
C ARG A 465 3.06 -19.64 -13.22
N LEU A 466 3.98 -19.06 -13.99
CA LEU A 466 4.98 -19.79 -14.76
C LEU A 466 5.92 -20.61 -13.88
N ILE A 467 6.33 -20.10 -12.72
CA ILE A 467 7.11 -20.89 -11.74
C ILE A 467 6.38 -22.17 -11.32
N LYS A 468 5.06 -22.09 -11.12
CA LYS A 468 4.25 -23.25 -10.71
C LYS A 468 4.10 -24.29 -11.82
N THR A 469 3.99 -23.85 -13.07
CA THR A 469 3.68 -24.71 -14.23
C THR A 469 4.92 -25.26 -14.94
N THR A 470 5.99 -24.45 -15.06
CA THR A 470 7.17 -24.81 -15.86
C THR A 470 8.18 -25.64 -15.07
N VAL A 471 8.37 -25.32 -13.79
CA VAL A 471 9.37 -25.99 -12.94
C VAL A 471 8.76 -27.30 -12.41
N LYS A 472 9.53 -28.39 -12.38
CA LYS A 472 9.06 -29.68 -11.86
C LYS A 472 9.54 -29.93 -10.42
N SER A 473 10.82 -29.63 -10.16
CA SER A 473 11.45 -29.84 -8.85
C SER A 473 10.86 -28.96 -7.76
N ALA A 474 10.48 -29.57 -6.63
CA ALA A 474 9.92 -28.85 -5.48
C ALA A 474 10.96 -27.94 -4.81
N SER A 475 12.23 -28.34 -4.76
CA SER A 475 13.30 -27.52 -4.19
C SER A 475 13.57 -26.27 -5.03
N GLU A 476 13.60 -26.40 -6.36
CA GLU A 476 13.76 -25.28 -7.29
C GLU A 476 12.57 -24.33 -7.24
N LYS A 477 11.32 -24.85 -7.20
CA LYS A 477 10.13 -24.00 -7.02
C LYS A 477 10.23 -23.14 -5.77
N ASN A 478 10.67 -23.74 -4.66
CA ASN A 478 10.82 -23.01 -3.39
C ASN A 478 11.91 -21.94 -3.47
N LEU A 479 13.04 -22.22 -4.14
CA LEU A 479 14.10 -21.23 -4.36
C LEU A 479 13.60 -20.06 -5.22
N LEU A 480 12.95 -20.33 -6.34
CA LEU A 480 12.41 -19.31 -7.25
C LEU A 480 11.30 -18.49 -6.59
N ALA A 481 10.44 -19.13 -5.78
CA ALA A 481 9.42 -18.43 -5.01
C ALA A 481 10.03 -17.51 -3.95
N LYS A 482 11.11 -17.94 -3.28
CA LYS A 482 11.85 -17.07 -2.33
C LYS A 482 12.47 -15.86 -3.04
N LEU A 483 13.10 -16.06 -4.19
CA LEU A 483 13.64 -14.97 -5.00
C LEU A 483 12.55 -14.02 -5.50
N GLY A 484 11.41 -14.55 -5.93
CA GLY A 484 10.25 -13.76 -6.35
C GLY A 484 9.66 -12.95 -5.19
N ASN A 485 9.53 -13.55 -4.01
CA ASN A 485 9.08 -12.85 -2.81
C ASN A 485 10.07 -11.75 -2.37
N LEU A 486 11.38 -12.03 -2.42
CA LEU A 486 12.41 -11.02 -2.13
C LEU A 486 12.31 -9.85 -3.12
N GLY A 487 12.17 -10.14 -4.42
CA GLY A 487 12.01 -9.11 -5.44
C GLY A 487 10.74 -8.27 -5.25
N PHE A 488 9.61 -8.93 -4.92
CA PHE A 488 8.34 -8.27 -4.64
C PHE A 488 8.43 -7.36 -3.40
N VAL A 489 8.94 -7.88 -2.28
CA VAL A 489 9.09 -7.11 -1.04
C VAL A 489 10.05 -5.95 -1.24
N SER A 490 11.17 -6.14 -1.94
CA SER A 490 12.12 -5.08 -2.27
C SER A 490 11.44 -3.96 -3.06
N PHE A 491 10.69 -4.32 -4.12
CA PHE A 491 10.00 -3.34 -4.96
C PHE A 491 8.92 -2.56 -4.18
N VAL A 492 8.07 -3.26 -3.42
CA VAL A 492 7.02 -2.63 -2.60
C VAL A 492 7.62 -1.75 -1.50
N SER A 493 8.73 -2.16 -0.90
CA SER A 493 9.45 -1.34 0.09
C SER A 493 10.01 -0.08 -0.54
N GLY A 494 10.62 -0.20 -1.73
CA GLY A 494 11.03 0.95 -2.54
C GLY A 494 9.86 1.90 -2.77
N TYR A 495 8.71 1.39 -3.22
CA TYR A 495 7.49 2.20 -3.42
C TYR A 495 7.02 2.91 -2.15
N GLY A 496 7.14 2.25 -0.99
CA GLY A 496 6.90 2.87 0.31
C GLY A 496 7.82 4.07 0.56
N PHE A 497 9.13 3.93 0.32
CA PHE A 497 10.07 5.04 0.43
C PHE A 497 9.74 6.18 -0.53
N TRP A 498 9.41 5.86 -1.79
CA TRP A 498 8.98 6.85 -2.78
C TRP A 498 7.75 7.65 -2.33
N LEU A 499 6.73 6.98 -1.77
CA LEU A 499 5.56 7.66 -1.22
C LEU A 499 5.94 8.61 -0.08
N VAL A 500 6.80 8.17 0.83
CA VAL A 500 7.25 9.02 1.95
C VAL A 500 8.06 10.21 1.42
N ASP A 501 8.91 10.03 0.41
CA ASP A 501 9.67 11.11 -0.23
C ASP A 501 8.74 12.18 -0.83
N VAL A 502 7.77 11.75 -1.64
CA VAL A 502 6.85 12.64 -2.34
C VAL A 502 5.96 13.43 -1.39
N TYR A 503 5.41 12.75 -0.38
CA TYR A 503 4.38 13.35 0.45
C TYR A 503 4.93 13.96 1.74
N CYS A 504 5.97 13.37 2.35
CA CYS A 504 6.51 13.81 3.65
C CYS A 504 7.72 14.75 3.50
N CYS A 505 7.85 15.40 2.34
CA CYS A 505 9.11 16.02 1.97
C CYS A 505 9.61 17.12 2.92
N SER A 506 8.72 18.01 3.34
CA SER A 506 9.06 19.11 4.26
C SER A 506 9.67 18.60 5.57
N HIS A 507 9.18 17.46 6.06
CA HIS A 507 9.66 16.84 7.29
C HIS A 507 10.98 16.11 7.05
N LEU A 508 11.12 15.42 5.92
CA LEU A 508 12.40 14.82 5.53
C LEU A 508 13.50 15.86 5.39
N ARG A 509 13.23 17.02 4.76
CA ARG A 509 14.17 18.16 4.69
C ARG A 509 14.53 18.69 6.07
N ALA A 510 13.53 18.94 6.93
CA ALA A 510 13.77 19.41 8.29
C ALA A 510 14.62 18.43 9.12
N MET A 511 14.35 17.13 9.01
CA MET A 511 15.14 16.09 9.65
C MET A 511 16.57 16.04 9.09
N ARG A 512 16.74 16.14 7.78
CA ARG A 512 18.06 16.20 7.12
C ARG A 512 18.89 17.38 7.63
N HIS A 513 18.31 18.59 7.63
CA HIS A 513 18.97 19.78 8.17
C HIS A 513 19.35 19.65 9.66
N THR A 514 18.58 18.87 10.44
CA THR A 514 18.88 18.63 11.86
C THR A 514 20.00 17.60 12.05
N ILE A 515 20.04 16.55 11.23
CA ILE A 515 21.03 15.46 11.31
C ILE A 515 22.38 15.89 10.73
N GLY A 516 22.36 16.54 9.57
CA GLY A 516 23.54 16.99 8.84
C GLY A 516 24.33 15.87 8.12
N VAL A 517 25.28 16.30 7.29
CA VAL A 517 26.20 15.43 6.53
C VAL A 517 27.11 14.64 7.47
N PRO A 518 27.36 13.33 7.22
CA PRO A 518 26.91 12.54 6.06
C PRO A 518 25.63 11.74 6.29
N LEU A 519 25.07 11.73 7.51
CA LEU A 519 23.93 10.87 7.87
C LEU A 519 22.61 11.36 7.26
N GLU A 520 22.52 12.63 6.87
CA GLU A 520 21.36 13.17 6.15
C GLU A 520 21.05 12.39 4.86
N PHE A 521 22.06 11.85 4.17
CA PHE A 521 21.87 11.12 2.92
C PHE A 521 21.09 9.81 3.09
N VAL A 522 21.02 9.27 4.31
CA VAL A 522 20.19 8.08 4.60
C VAL A 522 18.71 8.41 4.48
N LEU A 523 18.32 9.68 4.62
CA LEU A 523 16.94 10.14 4.51
C LEU A 523 16.51 10.51 3.08
N GLU A 524 17.38 10.31 2.09
CA GLU A 524 17.05 10.49 0.66
C GLU A 524 16.24 9.28 0.16
N PHE A 525 14.95 9.31 0.45
CA PHE A 525 14.07 8.16 0.28
C PHE A 525 13.77 7.85 -1.19
N HIS A 526 13.78 8.85 -2.06
CA HIS A 526 13.78 8.59 -3.51
C HIS A 526 15.06 7.88 -4.00
N GLY A 527 16.20 8.09 -3.34
CA GLY A 527 17.43 7.33 -3.59
C GLY A 527 17.28 5.85 -3.21
N TRP A 528 16.64 5.57 -2.07
CA TRP A 528 16.31 4.19 -1.67
C TRP A 528 15.31 3.53 -2.62
N TRP A 529 14.37 4.28 -3.18
CA TRP A 529 13.49 3.80 -4.25
C TRP A 529 14.31 3.25 -5.43
N HIS A 530 15.33 3.98 -5.92
CA HIS A 530 16.17 3.50 -7.02
C HIS A 530 16.86 2.18 -6.69
N VAL A 531 17.49 2.10 -5.51
CA VAL A 531 18.23 0.90 -5.08
C VAL A 531 17.30 -0.31 -4.94
N LEU A 532 16.20 -0.15 -4.21
CA LEU A 532 15.30 -1.26 -3.86
C LEU A 532 14.48 -1.75 -5.06
N THR A 533 14.05 -0.83 -5.94
CA THR A 533 13.38 -1.24 -7.18
C THR A 533 14.37 -1.82 -8.18
N GLY A 534 15.63 -1.36 -8.21
CA GLY A 534 16.69 -1.96 -9.01
C GLY A 534 16.95 -3.42 -8.64
N ILE A 535 17.05 -3.71 -7.34
CA ILE A 535 17.13 -5.08 -6.82
C ILE A 535 15.88 -5.87 -7.24
N GLY A 536 14.69 -5.34 -7.01
CA GLY A 536 13.43 -6.02 -7.32
C GLY A 536 13.30 -6.39 -8.79
N VAL A 537 13.53 -5.43 -9.69
CA VAL A 537 13.46 -5.61 -11.14
C VAL A 537 14.50 -6.62 -11.63
N TYR A 538 15.75 -6.52 -11.14
CA TYR A 538 16.81 -7.47 -11.50
C TYR A 538 16.44 -8.91 -11.12
N LEU A 539 15.93 -9.13 -9.91
CA LEU A 539 15.49 -10.46 -9.47
C LEU A 539 14.39 -11.02 -10.37
N TYR A 540 13.42 -10.19 -10.79
CA TYR A 540 12.40 -10.60 -11.75
C TYR A 540 12.97 -10.92 -13.14
N MET A 541 13.95 -10.15 -13.63
CA MET A 541 14.63 -10.45 -14.90
C MET A 541 15.37 -11.79 -14.86
N VAL A 542 16.04 -12.10 -13.75
CA VAL A 542 16.71 -13.41 -13.52
C VAL A 542 15.70 -14.55 -13.48
N LEU A 543 14.54 -14.36 -12.83
CA LEU A 543 13.47 -15.35 -12.82
C LEU A 543 12.90 -15.60 -14.23
N VAL A 544 12.69 -14.55 -15.01
CA VAL A 544 12.21 -14.66 -16.39
C VAL A 544 13.23 -15.37 -17.28
N GLU A 545 14.52 -15.07 -17.10
CA GLU A 545 15.61 -15.78 -17.79
C GLU A 545 15.62 -17.28 -17.45
N TYR A 546 15.55 -17.62 -16.15
CA TYR A 546 15.51 -19.01 -15.71
C TYR A 546 14.32 -19.75 -16.32
N LEU A 547 13.12 -19.17 -16.26
CA LEU A 547 11.91 -19.80 -16.80
C LEU A 547 12.03 -20.04 -18.30
N HIS A 548 12.60 -19.11 -19.04
CA HIS A 548 12.79 -19.24 -20.48
C HIS A 548 13.76 -20.39 -20.80
N LEU A 549 14.91 -20.44 -20.10
CA LEU A 549 15.87 -21.54 -20.25
C LEU A 549 15.27 -22.89 -19.82
N ALA A 550 14.53 -22.93 -18.72
CA ALA A 550 13.89 -24.16 -18.24
C ALA A 550 12.84 -24.71 -19.21
N SER A 551 12.24 -23.86 -20.05
CA SER A 551 11.31 -24.29 -21.10
C SER A 551 11.98 -24.81 -22.36
N SER A 552 13.21 -24.37 -22.65
CA SER A 552 13.96 -24.77 -23.86
C SER A 552 14.94 -25.93 -23.62
N SER A 553 15.32 -26.18 -22.37
CA SER A 553 16.43 -27.09 -22.03
C SER A 553 15.90 -28.42 -21.50
N ASP A 554 15.63 -29.38 -22.39
CA ASP A 554 15.23 -30.75 -21.99
C ASP A 554 16.41 -31.61 -21.49
N LYS A 555 17.67 -31.13 -21.54
CA LYS A 555 18.89 -31.92 -21.26
C LYS A 555 19.97 -31.25 -20.41
N GLU A 556 19.82 -29.99 -20.01
CA GLU A 556 20.86 -29.27 -19.24
C GLU A 556 20.41 -28.97 -17.82
N SER A 557 21.26 -29.24 -16.82
CA SER A 557 20.97 -28.89 -15.44
C SER A 557 21.18 -27.38 -15.24
N LEU A 558 20.07 -26.67 -15.05
CA LEU A 558 20.06 -25.25 -14.69
C LEU A 558 20.28 -25.11 -13.19
N GLN A 559 21.14 -24.18 -12.80
CA GLN A 559 21.35 -23.81 -11.41
C GLN A 559 21.35 -22.29 -11.28
N ILE A 560 20.73 -21.80 -10.20
CA ILE A 560 20.91 -20.42 -9.77
C ILE A 560 22.05 -20.40 -8.76
N THR A 561 23.13 -19.72 -9.08
CA THR A 561 24.23 -19.51 -8.14
C THR A 561 23.91 -18.29 -7.29
N TRP A 562 23.64 -18.52 -6.01
CA TRP A 562 23.37 -17.48 -5.02
C TRP A 562 23.95 -17.90 -3.67
N SER A 563 25.19 -17.47 -3.39
CA SER A 563 25.91 -17.90 -2.19
C SER A 563 25.74 -16.95 -1.00
N SER A 564 25.32 -15.70 -1.23
CA SER A 564 25.02 -14.73 -0.16
C SER A 564 24.10 -13.60 -0.66
N ILE A 565 23.50 -12.86 0.27
CA ILE A 565 22.69 -11.67 -0.04
C ILE A 565 23.51 -10.54 -0.71
N LEU A 566 24.84 -10.58 -0.60
CA LEU A 566 25.76 -9.60 -1.20
C LEU A 566 26.17 -9.99 -2.63
N GLN A 567 25.84 -11.19 -3.09
CA GLN A 567 26.09 -11.62 -4.46
C GLN A 567 24.79 -11.59 -5.28
N THR A 568 24.87 -11.03 -6.49
CA THR A 568 23.77 -11.01 -7.45
C THR A 568 23.47 -12.43 -7.94
N PRO A 569 22.23 -12.94 -7.79
CA PRO A 569 21.89 -14.26 -8.29
C PRO A 569 21.95 -14.29 -9.82
N VAL A 570 22.59 -15.32 -10.37
CA VAL A 570 22.73 -15.50 -11.83
C VAL A 570 22.36 -16.92 -12.23
N VAL A 571 21.78 -17.07 -13.42
CA VAL A 571 21.45 -18.37 -13.98
C VAL A 571 22.70 -18.95 -14.63
N THR A 572 23.09 -20.16 -14.25
CA THR A 572 24.21 -20.91 -14.84
C THR A 572 23.72 -22.23 -15.41
N ILE A 573 24.30 -22.61 -16.55
CA ILE A 573 24.06 -23.90 -17.19
C ILE A 573 25.24 -24.80 -16.83
N SER A 574 25.00 -25.88 -16.09
CA SER A 574 26.03 -26.89 -15.85
C SER A 574 25.99 -27.91 -16.99
N GLN A 575 27.04 -27.98 -17.80
CA GLN A 575 27.24 -29.07 -18.74
C GLN A 575 27.56 -30.34 -17.93
N GLY A 576 26.78 -31.40 -18.11
CA GLY A 576 27.16 -32.72 -17.62
C GLY A 576 28.55 -33.06 -18.16
N GLY A 577 29.47 -33.38 -17.26
CA GLY A 577 30.90 -33.42 -17.57
C GLY A 577 31.24 -34.34 -18.74
N ASP A 578 32.02 -33.80 -19.68
CA ASP A 578 32.81 -34.58 -20.62
C ASP A 578 34.27 -34.12 -20.51
N SER A 579 35.08 -34.92 -19.80
CA SER A 579 36.51 -35.14 -20.05
C SER A 579 37.10 -36.11 -19.01
N GLN A 580 36.80 -37.40 -19.17
CA GLN A 580 37.88 -38.34 -19.41
C GLN A 580 38.14 -38.32 -20.92
N LYS A 581 39.19 -37.62 -21.34
CA LYS A 581 40.13 -38.01 -22.41
C LYS A 581 41.20 -36.94 -22.60
#